data_AF-A0AAF0V5X9-F1
#
_entry.id   AF-A0AAF0V5X9-F1
#
_cell.length_a   1.000
_cell.length_b   1.000
_cell.length_c   1.000
_cell.angle_alpha   90.00
_cell.angle_beta   90.00
_cell.angle_gamma   90.00
#
_symmetry.space_group_name_H-M   'P 1'
#
loop_
_entity.id
_entity.type
_entity.pdbx_description
1 polymer ?
#
loop_
_entity_poly.entity_id
_entity_poly.type
_entity_poly.pdbx_seq_one_letter_code
_entity_poly.pdbx_strand_id
1 'polypeptide(L)'
;MGFISNINNELLSKVATNNGHGENSAYFDGWKAYEIDPFHPTQNPNGVIQMGLAENQLCFDLIQEWVVNNQKSSICTAGGCEEFKEIAIYQDYHGLPEFRRAVARFMSKVRGDKIKFDEERIVMSGGATGAHELLAFCLADPGEAFLVPTPYYPG
;
A
#
# COMPACT_ATOMS: atom_id res chain seq x y z
N MET A 1 25.37 52.11 -1.84
CA MET A 1 25.91 50.74 -1.97
C MET A 1 24.89 49.79 -1.37
N GLY A 2 24.00 49.25 -2.21
CA GLY A 2 22.96 48.33 -1.77
C GLY A 2 23.53 46.93 -1.65
N PHE A 3 23.46 46.35 -0.45
CA PHE A 3 23.57 44.91 -0.27
C PHE A 3 22.26 44.28 -0.76
N ILE A 4 22.26 43.77 -2.00
CA ILE A 4 21.23 42.84 -2.44
C ILE A 4 21.61 41.49 -1.84
N SER A 5 21.04 41.17 -0.69
CA SER A 5 21.02 39.79 -0.22
C SER A 5 20.15 38.99 -1.18
N ASN A 6 20.77 38.12 -1.98
CA ASN A 6 20.07 37.05 -2.69
C ASN A 6 19.48 36.11 -1.64
N ILE A 7 18.29 36.43 -1.15
CA ILE A 7 17.46 35.49 -0.44
C ILE A 7 16.86 34.60 -1.53
N ASN A 8 17.57 33.53 -1.88
CA ASN A 8 16.93 32.37 -2.49
C ASN A 8 15.95 31.84 -1.43
N ASN A 9 14.73 32.36 -1.44
CA ASN A 9 13.63 31.81 -0.67
C ASN A 9 13.31 30.44 -1.28
N GLU A 10 13.98 29.39 -0.83
CA GLU A 10 13.46 28.03 -0.99
C GLU A 10 12.15 27.97 -0.20
N LEU A 11 11.04 28.22 -0.89
CA LEU A 11 9.69 28.23 -0.33
C LEU A 11 9.18 26.82 0.01
N LEU A 12 9.93 25.77 -0.37
CA LEU A 12 9.56 24.37 -0.26
C LEU A 12 10.57 23.62 0.61
N SER A 13 10.13 22.54 1.26
CA SER A 13 11.01 21.70 2.07
C SER A 13 12.03 20.95 1.22
N LYS A 14 13.16 20.54 1.81
CA LYS A 14 14.17 19.69 1.15
C LYS A 14 13.59 18.36 0.63
N VAL A 15 12.54 17.85 1.26
CA VAL A 15 11.85 16.64 0.81
C VAL A 15 11.06 16.92 -0.45
N ALA A 16 10.35 18.05 -0.52
CA ALA A 16 9.53 18.41 -1.66
C ALA A 16 10.34 18.81 -2.91
N THR A 17 11.58 19.28 -2.74
CA THR A 17 12.44 19.75 -3.85
C THR A 17 13.51 18.74 -4.27
N ASN A 18 13.61 17.58 -3.62
CA ASN A 18 14.60 16.57 -3.98
C ASN A 18 14.15 15.68 -5.15
N ASN A 19 15.08 14.89 -5.68
CA ASN A 19 14.82 13.91 -6.73
C ASN A 19 14.54 12.51 -6.17
N GLY A 20 13.90 12.41 -4.99
CA GLY A 20 13.73 11.16 -4.24
C GLY A 20 12.87 10.11 -4.94
N HIS A 21 12.03 10.51 -5.90
CA HIS A 21 11.16 9.58 -6.64
C HIS A 21 11.93 8.59 -7.53
N GLY A 22 13.12 8.95 -8.01
CA GLY A 22 13.98 8.02 -8.76
C GLY A 22 13.47 7.58 -10.15
N GLU A 23 12.35 8.11 -10.62
CA GLU A 23 11.71 7.79 -11.92
C GLU A 23 12.61 8.07 -13.13
N ASN A 24 13.60 8.95 -12.97
CA ASN A 24 14.60 9.26 -13.99
C ASN A 24 15.73 8.21 -14.07
N SER A 25 15.71 7.17 -13.22
CA SER A 25 16.70 6.09 -13.29
C SER A 25 16.39 5.08 -14.39
N ALA A 26 17.43 4.39 -14.87
CA ALA A 26 17.31 3.38 -15.93
C ALA A 26 16.44 2.17 -15.53
N TYR A 27 16.18 1.97 -14.23
CA TYR A 27 15.30 0.90 -13.75
C TYR A 27 13.83 1.10 -14.18
N PHE A 28 13.43 2.32 -14.53
CA PHE A 28 12.08 2.63 -15.03
C PHE A 28 11.95 2.50 -16.55
N ASP A 29 13.01 2.24 -17.30
CA ASP A 29 12.95 2.20 -18.77
C ASP A 29 11.98 1.12 -19.27
N GLY A 30 11.97 -0.05 -18.61
CA GLY A 30 11.02 -1.13 -18.93
C GLY A 30 9.58 -0.76 -18.61
N TRP A 31 9.34 -0.02 -17.52
CA TRP A 31 8.01 0.45 -17.15
C TRP A 31 7.48 1.48 -18.16
N LYS A 32 8.33 2.45 -18.54
CA LYS A 32 8.00 3.46 -19.57
C LYS A 32 7.74 2.81 -20.94
N ALA A 33 8.51 1.79 -21.30
CA ALA A 33 8.27 1.05 -22.54
C ALA A 33 6.89 0.37 -22.55
N TYR A 34 6.49 -0.24 -21.42
CA TYR A 34 5.15 -0.81 -21.26
C TYR A 34 4.04 0.26 -21.34
N GLU A 35 4.20 1.40 -20.68
CA GLU A 35 3.21 2.48 -20.71
C GLU A 35 2.99 3.06 -22.11
N ILE A 36 4.05 3.13 -22.93
CA ILE A 36 4.01 3.67 -24.29
C ILE A 36 3.39 2.68 -25.27
N ASP A 37 3.67 1.38 -25.13
CA ASP A 37 3.26 0.34 -26.08
C ASP A 37 2.72 -0.91 -25.37
N PRO A 38 1.57 -0.82 -24.66
CA PRO A 38 1.06 -1.93 -23.87
C PRO A 38 0.50 -3.03 -24.78
N PHE A 39 0.82 -4.29 -24.45
CA PHE A 39 0.24 -5.45 -25.12
C PHE A 39 -1.29 -5.51 -24.93
N HIS A 40 -2.00 -5.84 -26.01
CA HIS A 40 -3.40 -6.23 -25.96
C HIS A 40 -3.67 -7.37 -26.95
N PRO A 41 -4.35 -8.46 -26.55
CA PRO A 41 -4.46 -9.68 -27.38
C PRO A 41 -5.07 -9.46 -28.77
N THR A 42 -5.93 -8.45 -28.94
CA THR A 42 -6.58 -8.14 -30.22
C THR A 42 -6.25 -6.76 -30.80
N GLN A 43 -5.85 -5.80 -29.96
CA GLN A 43 -5.68 -4.39 -30.37
C GLN A 43 -4.21 -4.07 -30.60
N ASN A 44 -3.33 -4.71 -29.84
CA ASN A 44 -1.88 -4.55 -29.94
C ASN A 44 -1.15 -5.85 -29.57
N PRO A 45 -1.25 -6.90 -30.40
CA PRO A 45 -0.66 -8.20 -30.09
C PRO A 45 0.88 -8.19 -30.09
N ASN A 46 1.50 -7.11 -30.58
CA ASN A 46 2.96 -6.93 -30.61
C ASN A 46 3.48 -6.01 -29.49
N GLY A 47 2.59 -5.46 -28.65
CA GLY A 47 2.98 -4.59 -27.55
C GLY A 47 3.76 -5.32 -26.45
N VAL A 48 4.29 -4.54 -25.52
CA VAL A 48 5.05 -4.99 -24.35
C VAL A 48 4.13 -5.68 -23.35
N ILE A 49 4.47 -6.90 -22.94
CA ILE A 49 3.75 -7.65 -21.92
C ILE A 49 4.30 -7.27 -20.54
N GLN A 50 3.40 -6.89 -19.62
CA GLN A 50 3.79 -6.56 -18.24
C GLN A 50 4.14 -7.83 -17.46
N MET A 51 5.41 -7.94 -17.06
CA MET A 51 5.92 -9.01 -16.20
C MET A 51 6.72 -8.48 -14.99
N GLY A 52 6.78 -7.16 -14.82
CA GLY A 52 7.52 -6.47 -13.75
C GLY A 52 6.67 -6.11 -12.52
N LEU A 53 5.34 -6.27 -12.58
CA LEU A 53 4.43 -5.95 -11.48
C LEU A 53 4.07 -7.21 -10.68
N ALA A 54 4.32 -7.19 -9.37
CA ALA A 54 3.91 -8.25 -8.46
C ALA A 54 2.44 -8.07 -8.05
N GLU A 55 1.52 -8.53 -8.90
CA GLU A 55 0.07 -8.51 -8.66
C GLU A 55 -0.53 -9.92 -8.75
N ASN A 56 -1.53 -10.22 -7.92
CA ASN A 56 -2.23 -11.50 -7.93
C ASN A 56 -3.68 -11.34 -8.41
N GLN A 57 -3.94 -11.71 -9.66
CA GLN A 57 -5.28 -11.74 -10.26
C GLN A 57 -5.90 -13.15 -10.29
N LEU A 58 -5.22 -14.17 -9.76
CA LEU A 58 -5.58 -15.59 -9.95
C LEU A 58 -6.83 -16.03 -9.19
N CYS A 59 -7.25 -15.26 -8.17
CA CYS A 59 -8.32 -15.66 -7.25
C CYS A 59 -9.45 -14.62 -7.16
N PHE A 60 -9.58 -13.72 -8.14
CA PHE A 60 -10.62 -12.69 -8.12
C PHE A 60 -12.03 -13.28 -8.22
N ASP A 61 -12.19 -14.38 -8.96
CA ASP A 61 -13.43 -15.14 -9.05
C ASP A 61 -13.96 -15.57 -7.68
N LEU A 62 -13.09 -16.08 -6.82
CA LEU A 62 -13.45 -16.53 -5.46
C LEU A 62 -13.95 -15.37 -4.59
N ILE A 63 -13.28 -14.23 -4.64
CA ILE A 63 -13.66 -13.04 -3.87
C ILE A 63 -14.94 -12.43 -4.42
N GLN A 64 -15.08 -12.36 -5.75
CA GLN A 64 -16.26 -11.84 -6.42
C GLN A 64 -17.50 -12.68 -6.10
N GLU A 65 -17.40 -14.02 -6.19
CA GLU A 65 -18.49 -14.93 -5.83
C GLU A 65 -18.89 -14.72 -4.36
N TRP A 66 -17.91 -14.62 -3.45
CA TRP A 66 -18.19 -14.37 -2.04
C TRP A 66 -18.92 -13.04 -1.83
N VAL A 67 -18.48 -11.94 -2.45
CA VAL A 67 -19.14 -10.63 -2.31
C VAL A 67 -20.58 -10.65 -2.83
N VAL A 68 -20.82 -11.28 -3.99
CA VAL A 68 -22.18 -11.39 -4.57
C VAL A 68 -23.12 -12.15 -3.63
N ASN A 69 -22.64 -13.22 -3.02
CA ASN A 69 -23.41 -14.07 -2.12
C ASN A 69 -23.54 -13.51 -0.69
N ASN A 70 -22.81 -12.45 -0.33
CA ASN A 70 -22.79 -11.86 1.01
C ASN A 70 -23.18 -10.37 1.00
N GLN A 71 -24.37 -10.07 0.47
CA GLN A 71 -24.95 -8.71 0.33
C GLN A 71 -25.07 -7.88 1.63
N LYS A 72 -24.67 -8.38 2.80
CA LYS A 72 -24.64 -7.61 4.06
C LYS A 72 -23.23 -7.14 4.43
N SER A 73 -22.19 -7.67 3.79
CA SER A 73 -20.80 -7.44 4.18
C SER A 73 -20.22 -6.10 3.67
N SER A 74 -21.03 -5.25 3.06
CA SER A 74 -20.61 -3.95 2.55
C SER A 74 -21.71 -2.91 2.74
N ILE A 75 -21.35 -1.76 3.32
CA ILE A 75 -22.24 -0.61 3.47
C ILE A 75 -22.69 -0.02 2.12
N CYS A 76 -22.04 -0.39 1.02
CA CYS A 76 -22.38 0.03 -0.34
C CYS A 76 -23.44 -0.86 -1.02
N THR A 77 -24.04 -1.79 -0.28
CA THR A 77 -25.09 -2.69 -0.77
C THR A 77 -26.42 -2.36 -0.09
N ALA A 78 -27.54 -2.73 -0.71
CA ALA A 78 -28.86 -2.52 -0.11
C ALA A 78 -29.05 -3.29 1.21
N GLY A 79 -28.34 -4.42 1.39
CA GLY A 79 -28.41 -5.22 2.61
C GLY A 79 -27.51 -4.74 3.75
N GLY A 80 -26.48 -3.95 3.47
CA GLY A 80 -25.53 -3.43 4.47
C GLY A 80 -25.68 -1.93 4.78
N CYS A 81 -26.60 -1.22 4.11
CA CYS A 81 -26.74 0.24 4.27
C CYS A 81 -27.19 0.67 5.67
N GLU A 82 -27.79 -0.23 6.46
CA GLU A 82 -28.19 0.03 7.84
C GLU A 82 -26.99 0.39 8.74
N GLU A 83 -25.82 -0.20 8.49
CA GLU A 83 -24.57 0.05 9.24
C GLU A 83 -23.81 1.30 8.75
N PHE A 84 -24.27 1.95 7.66
CA PHE A 84 -23.52 3.03 7.02
C PHE A 84 -23.17 4.16 7.98
N LYS A 85 -24.13 4.59 8.81
CA LYS A 85 -23.91 5.72 9.73
C LYS A 85 -22.83 5.41 10.76
N GLU A 86 -22.79 4.17 11.26
CA GLU A 86 -21.82 3.74 12.27
C GLU A 86 -20.42 3.61 11.68
N ILE A 87 -20.31 3.01 10.49
CA ILE A 87 -19.03 2.84 9.80
C ILE A 87 -18.48 4.16 9.27
N ALA A 88 -19.31 5.02 8.68
CA ALA A 88 -18.86 6.26 8.04
C ALA A 88 -18.26 7.28 9.01
N ILE A 89 -18.69 7.28 10.29
CA ILE A 89 -18.17 8.18 11.33
C ILE A 89 -17.07 7.55 12.19
N TYR A 90 -16.80 6.26 11.98
CA TYR A 90 -15.83 5.52 12.76
C TYR A 90 -14.43 6.08 12.52
N GLN A 91 -13.77 6.55 13.58
CA GLN A 91 -12.49 7.25 13.52
C GLN A 91 -11.49 6.78 14.58
N ASP A 92 -11.81 5.70 15.30
CA ASP A 92 -10.89 5.15 16.30
C ASP A 92 -9.68 4.53 15.58
N TYR A 93 -8.49 5.00 15.95
CA TYR A 93 -7.23 4.55 15.34
C TYR A 93 -6.91 3.09 15.64
N HIS A 94 -7.54 2.47 16.65
CA HIS A 94 -7.39 1.04 16.88
C HIS A 94 -8.00 0.23 15.72
N GLY A 95 -8.97 0.79 14.99
CA GLY A 95 -9.74 0.07 13.99
C GLY A 95 -10.80 -0.84 14.61
N LEU A 96 -11.78 -1.21 13.78
CA LEU A 96 -12.94 -2.00 14.18
C LEU A 96 -12.49 -3.29 14.91
N PRO A 97 -12.99 -3.58 16.12
CA PRO A 97 -12.61 -4.78 16.87
C PRO A 97 -12.80 -6.08 16.08
N GLU A 98 -13.91 -6.19 15.34
CA GLU A 98 -14.23 -7.33 14.49
C GLU A 98 -13.21 -7.51 13.38
N PHE A 99 -12.72 -6.38 12.83
CA PHE A 99 -11.70 -6.39 11.80
C PHE A 99 -10.35 -6.86 12.33
N ARG A 100 -9.88 -6.32 13.46
CA ARG A 100 -8.63 -6.77 14.10
C ARG A 100 -8.67 -8.26 14.46
N ARG A 101 -9.79 -8.72 15.00
CA ARG A 101 -10.03 -10.15 15.28
C ARG A 101 -9.94 -11.00 14.01
N ALA A 102 -10.56 -10.56 12.92
CA ALA A 102 -10.53 -11.26 11.65
C ALA A 102 -9.09 -11.35 11.09
N VAL A 103 -8.33 -10.26 11.14
CA VAL A 103 -6.91 -10.22 10.73
C VAL A 103 -6.07 -11.19 11.57
N ALA A 104 -6.16 -11.13 12.90
CA ALA A 104 -5.42 -12.02 13.81
C ALA A 104 -5.71 -13.50 13.52
N ARG A 105 -6.99 -13.85 13.30
CA ARG A 105 -7.40 -15.20 12.91
C ARG A 105 -6.88 -15.59 11.53
N PHE A 106 -6.92 -14.69 10.55
CA PHE A 106 -6.42 -14.95 9.21
C PHE A 106 -4.91 -15.20 9.22
N MET A 107 -4.13 -14.38 9.93
CA MET A 107 -2.69 -14.59 10.11
C MET A 107 -2.38 -15.94 10.78
N SER A 108 -3.18 -16.34 11.77
CA SER A 108 -3.05 -17.65 12.42
C SER A 108 -3.27 -18.79 11.41
N LYS A 109 -4.33 -18.70 10.58
CA LYS A 109 -4.63 -19.68 9.53
C LYS A 109 -3.52 -19.78 8.49
N VAL A 110 -2.97 -18.66 8.03
CA VAL A 110 -1.84 -18.64 7.09
C VAL A 110 -0.60 -19.34 7.65
N ARG A 111 -0.46 -19.39 8.99
CA ARG A 111 0.59 -20.16 9.68
C ARG A 111 0.18 -21.60 10.03
N GLY A 112 -0.93 -22.08 9.47
CA GLY A 112 -1.46 -23.42 9.74
C GLY A 112 -1.95 -23.60 11.17
N ASP A 113 -2.48 -22.53 11.78
CA ASP A 113 -3.01 -22.48 13.15
C ASP A 113 -2.01 -22.89 14.25
N LYS A 114 -0.70 -22.88 13.93
CA LYS A 114 0.38 -23.21 14.88
C LYS A 114 0.69 -22.08 15.86
N ILE A 115 0.31 -20.86 15.53
CA ILE A 115 0.56 -19.65 16.32
C ILE A 115 -0.74 -18.85 16.37
N LYS A 116 -0.99 -18.22 17.52
CA LYS A 116 -2.09 -17.27 17.71
C LYS A 116 -1.54 -15.86 17.80
N PHE A 117 -2.25 -14.92 17.18
CA PHE A 117 -1.97 -13.49 17.28
C PHE A 117 -2.98 -12.85 18.25
N ASP A 118 -2.50 -11.94 19.09
CA ASP A 118 -3.34 -11.15 19.99
C ASP A 118 -3.99 -10.01 19.19
N GLU A 119 -5.33 -9.98 19.16
CA GLU A 119 -6.08 -8.98 18.38
C GLU A 119 -5.90 -7.54 18.91
N GLU A 120 -5.54 -7.39 20.18
CA GLU A 120 -5.24 -6.09 20.80
C GLU A 120 -3.85 -5.57 20.41
N ARG A 121 -3.04 -6.38 19.72
CA ARG A 121 -1.71 -5.99 19.19
C ARG A 121 -1.70 -5.78 17.68
N ILE A 122 -2.86 -5.84 17.02
CA ILE A 122 -2.99 -5.53 15.60
C ILE A 122 -3.18 -4.01 15.45
N VAL A 123 -2.26 -3.35 14.76
CA VAL A 123 -2.32 -1.92 14.44
C VAL A 123 -2.42 -1.74 12.93
N MET A 124 -3.32 -0.87 12.50
CA MET A 124 -3.56 -0.59 11.08
C MET A 124 -2.67 0.54 10.55
N SER A 125 -2.40 0.50 9.25
CA SER A 125 -1.59 1.50 8.55
C SER A 125 -2.02 1.57 7.08
N GLY A 126 -1.47 2.54 6.34
CA GLY A 126 -1.66 2.70 4.89
C GLY A 126 -0.97 1.59 4.08
N GLY A 127 -1.41 0.34 4.26
CA GLY A 127 -0.79 -0.84 3.66
C GLY A 127 0.61 -1.14 4.20
N ALA A 128 1.32 -2.07 3.54
CA ALA A 128 2.66 -2.47 3.94
C ALA A 128 3.67 -1.31 3.84
N THR A 129 3.51 -0.40 2.88
CA THR A 129 4.33 0.81 2.73
C THR A 129 4.26 1.69 3.97
N GLY A 130 3.05 2.05 4.42
CA GLY A 130 2.87 2.84 5.63
C GLY A 130 3.30 2.11 6.90
N ALA A 131 3.10 0.78 6.98
CA ALA A 131 3.59 -0.02 8.10
C ALA A 131 5.12 0.02 8.19
N HIS A 132 5.82 -0.10 7.06
CA HIS A 132 7.27 -0.12 7.02
C HIS A 132 7.86 1.23 7.44
N GLU A 133 7.31 2.34 6.91
CA GLU A 133 7.71 3.69 7.31
C GLU A 133 7.45 3.97 8.80
N LEU A 134 6.27 3.58 9.31
CA LEU A 134 5.93 3.73 10.72
C LEU A 134 6.93 2.97 11.63
N LEU A 135 7.29 1.75 11.26
CA LEU A 135 8.28 0.97 12.02
C LEU A 135 9.65 1.64 12.01
N ALA A 136 10.08 2.22 10.87
CA ALA A 136 11.33 2.97 10.81
C ALA A 136 11.30 4.16 11.79
N PHE A 137 10.21 4.93 11.82
CA PHE A 137 10.04 6.04 12.77
C PHE A 137 10.00 5.60 14.23
N CYS A 138 9.47 4.41 14.54
CA CYS A 138 9.41 3.92 15.91
C CYS A 138 10.72 3.34 16.43
N LEU A 139 11.63 2.91 15.54
CA LEU A 139 12.78 2.08 15.90
C LEU A 139 14.13 2.73 15.66
N ALA A 140 14.19 3.83 14.91
CA ALA A 140 15.45 4.49 14.56
C ALA A 140 15.30 6.02 14.46
N ASP A 141 16.32 6.73 14.93
CA ASP A 141 16.44 8.18 14.76
C ASP A 141 17.14 8.55 13.43
N PRO A 142 16.98 9.80 12.94
CA PRO A 142 17.72 10.28 11.78
C PRO A 142 19.24 10.13 11.95
N GLY A 143 19.87 9.34 11.08
CA GLY A 143 21.31 9.05 11.09
C GLY A 143 21.65 7.64 11.57
N GLU A 144 20.69 6.90 12.12
CA GLU A 144 20.82 5.48 12.41
C GLU A 144 20.55 4.60 11.16
N ALA A 145 20.72 3.28 11.28
CA ALA A 145 20.68 2.36 10.15
C ALA A 145 20.00 1.03 10.47
N PHE A 146 19.40 0.42 9.44
CA PHE A 146 18.86 -0.94 9.44
C PHE A 146 19.75 -1.88 8.60
N LEU A 147 19.79 -3.16 8.97
CA LEU A 147 20.38 -4.20 8.13
C LEU A 147 19.32 -4.82 7.23
N VAL A 148 19.59 -4.89 5.92
CA VAL A 148 18.67 -5.47 4.93
C VAL A 148 19.43 -6.51 4.09
N PRO A 149 19.02 -7.79 4.08
CA PRO A 149 19.63 -8.82 3.23
C PRO A 149 19.45 -8.50 1.74
N THR A 150 20.43 -8.85 0.90
CA THR A 150 20.36 -8.64 -0.55
C THR A 150 20.12 -9.96 -1.30
N PRO A 151 19.31 -9.96 -2.40
CA PRO A 151 18.48 -8.86 -2.90
C PRO A 151 17.22 -8.62 -2.04
N TYR A 152 16.67 -7.41 -2.09
CA TYR A 152 15.46 -7.01 -1.36
C TYR A 152 14.48 -6.22 -2.24
N TYR A 153 13.29 -5.92 -1.69
CA TYR A 153 12.28 -5.09 -2.34
C TYR A 153 12.79 -3.65 -2.55
N PRO A 154 12.76 -3.09 -3.76
CA PRO A 154 13.41 -1.81 -4.05
C PRO A 154 12.70 -0.54 -3.53
N GLY A 155 11.47 -0.64 -3.02
CA GLY A 155 10.70 0.50 -2.51
C GLY A 155 10.72 0.65 -1.00
#